data_AF-A0A6P0NHH2-F1
#
_entry.id   AF-A0A6P0NHH2-F1
#
_cell.length_a   1.000
_cell.length_b   1.000
_cell.length_c   1.000
_cell.angle_alpha   90.00
_cell.angle_beta   90.00
_cell.angle_gamma   90.00
#
_symmetry.space_group_name_H-M   'P 1'
#
loop_
_entity.id
_entity.type
_entity.pdbx_description
1 polymer ?
#
loop_
_entity_poly.entity_id
_entity_poly.type
_entity_poly.pdbx_seq_one_letter_code
_entity_poly.pdbx_strand_id
1 'polypeptide(L)'
;MGKTCILDQVHWHSLSPTIAIYKDKNKKGKSETTLAKPKGNCSNTGVWRVQFNYKGNTNGQLGQITLITKNNNTTQRCVYVSTLIGALRKGRSHRKPNNSKKYCY
;
A
#
# COMPACT_ATOMS: atom_id res chain seq x y z
N MET A 1 29.76 -0.12 12.61
CA MET A 1 28.59 0.71 12.98
C MET A 1 27.39 0.27 12.14
N GLY A 2 26.47 -0.49 12.73
CA GLY A 2 25.27 -0.99 12.05
C GLY A 2 24.30 0.15 11.73
N LYS A 3 23.84 0.22 10.49
CA LYS A 3 22.86 1.24 10.05
C LYS A 3 21.48 0.88 10.61
N THR A 4 20.94 1.72 11.48
CA THR A 4 19.60 1.57 12.04
C THR A 4 18.55 1.78 10.95
N CYS A 5 17.86 0.71 10.56
CA CYS A 5 16.91 0.71 9.43
C CYS A 5 15.48 1.15 9.80
N ILE A 6 15.23 1.43 11.08
CA ILE A 6 13.98 1.98 11.60
C ILE A 6 14.37 3.13 12.53
N LEU A 7 13.76 4.30 12.36
CA LEU A 7 13.85 5.34 13.38
C LEU A 7 13.18 4.75 14.64
N ASP A 8 14.00 4.35 15.61
CA ASP A 8 13.60 3.81 16.92
C ASP A 8 12.67 4.76 17.71
N GLN A 9 12.49 5.98 17.19
CA GLN A 9 11.66 7.04 17.75
C GLN A 9 10.26 7.15 17.11
N VAL A 10 9.93 6.30 16.12
CA VAL A 10 8.57 6.26 15.56
C VAL A 10 7.77 5.20 16.30
N HIS A 11 6.74 5.62 17.05
CA HIS A 11 5.81 4.71 17.71
C HIS A 11 4.94 4.01 16.65
N TRP A 12 5.38 2.85 16.18
CA TRP A 12 4.66 2.07 15.18
C TRP A 12 3.53 1.27 15.82
N HIS A 13 2.30 1.51 15.36
CA HIS A 13 1.20 0.59 15.60
C HIS A 13 1.23 -0.53 14.55
N SER A 14 1.71 -1.69 14.94
CA SER A 14 1.67 -2.89 14.10
C SER A 14 0.22 -3.24 13.78
N LEU A 15 -0.06 -3.51 12.50
CA LEU A 15 -1.32 -4.11 12.11
C LEU A 15 -1.45 -5.51 12.74
N SER A 16 -2.69 -5.97 12.90
CA SER A 16 -2.95 -7.35 13.33
C SER A 16 -2.11 -8.33 12.48
N PRO A 17 -1.47 -9.35 13.09
CA PRO A 17 -0.69 -10.35 12.36
C PRO A 17 -1.49 -11.10 11.30
N THR A 18 -2.82 -11.04 11.34
CA THR A 18 -3.74 -11.63 10.36
C THR A 18 -3.89 -10.78 9.08
N ILE A 19 -3.41 -9.54 9.06
CA ILE A 19 -3.46 -8.66 7.90
C ILE A 19 -2.18 -8.79 7.08
N ALA A 20 -2.31 -8.84 5.77
CA ALA A 20 -1.20 -8.86 4.83
C ALA A 20 -1.44 -7.90 3.66
N ILE A 21 -0.37 -7.51 3.00
CA ILE A 21 -0.42 -6.75 1.74
C ILE A 21 -0.65 -7.74 0.61
N TYR A 22 -1.63 -7.48 -0.25
CA TYR A 22 -1.88 -8.25 -1.46
C TYR A 22 -0.84 -7.90 -2.53
N LYS A 23 0.03 -8.87 -2.86
CA LYS A 23 1.17 -8.68 -3.78
C LYS A 23 0.96 -9.35 -5.13
N ASP A 24 0.02 -10.27 -5.23
CA ASP A 24 -0.20 -11.09 -6.43
C ASP A 24 -0.92 -10.31 -7.54
N LYS A 25 -0.97 -10.93 -8.72
CA LYS A 25 -1.79 -10.44 -9.84
C LYS A 25 -3.23 -10.91 -9.68
N ASN A 26 -4.16 -10.01 -9.98
CA ASN A 26 -5.58 -10.33 -10.05
C ASN A 26 -5.90 -11.21 -11.28
N LYS A 27 -7.16 -11.63 -11.42
CA LYS A 27 -7.67 -12.44 -12.54
C LYS A 27 -7.53 -11.79 -13.93
N LYS A 28 -7.17 -10.51 -14.01
CA LYS A 28 -6.90 -9.75 -15.24
C LYS A 28 -5.41 -9.45 -15.43
N GLY A 29 -4.53 -10.10 -14.67
CA GLY A 29 -3.08 -9.93 -14.74
C GLY A 29 -2.57 -8.59 -14.21
N LYS A 30 -3.39 -7.84 -13.46
CA LYS A 30 -3.02 -6.53 -12.89
C LYS A 30 -2.70 -6.64 -11.40
N SER A 31 -1.76 -5.82 -10.93
CA SER A 31 -1.50 -5.68 -9.49
C SER A 31 -2.51 -4.71 -8.88
N GLU A 32 -3.17 -5.12 -7.80
CA GLU A 32 -3.99 -4.20 -7.00
C GLU A 32 -3.08 -3.25 -6.20
N THR A 33 -1.99 -3.76 -5.63
CA THR A 33 -0.95 -2.92 -4.98
C THR A 33 0.01 -2.39 -6.04
N THR A 34 0.09 -1.06 -6.18
CA THR A 34 1.01 -0.39 -7.12
C THR A 34 1.97 0.57 -6.42
N LEU A 35 1.80 0.80 -5.11
CA LEU A 35 2.74 1.61 -4.34
C LEU A 35 4.12 0.97 -4.36
N ALA A 36 5.15 1.75 -4.71
CA ALA A 36 6.50 1.25 -4.88
C ALA A 36 7.04 0.66 -3.57
N LYS A 37 7.54 -0.57 -3.62
CA LYS A 37 8.31 -1.15 -2.51
C LYS A 37 9.62 -0.37 -2.40
N PRO A 38 10.06 0.05 -1.19
CA PRO A 38 11.32 0.75 -1.05
C PRO A 38 12.49 -0.13 -1.55
N LYS A 39 13.41 0.49 -2.27
CA LYS A 39 14.68 -0.11 -2.70
C LYS A 39 15.79 0.42 -1.78
N GLY A 40 16.52 -0.44 -1.09
CA GLY A 40 17.62 -0.02 -0.21
C GLY A 40 18.30 -1.20 0.52
N ASN A 41 19.51 -0.95 1.05
CA ASN A 41 20.44 -1.94 1.63
C ASN A 41 20.01 -2.50 3.01
N CYS A 42 18.75 -2.30 3.41
CA CYS A 42 18.19 -2.93 4.60
C CYS A 42 17.70 -4.32 4.18
N SER A 43 18.44 -5.36 4.57
CA SER A 43 18.41 -6.69 3.95
C SER A 43 17.09 -7.48 4.08
N ASN A 44 15.96 -6.89 4.51
CA ASN A 44 14.64 -7.56 4.45
C ASN A 44 13.36 -6.67 4.45
N THR A 45 13.35 -5.41 4.88
CA THR A 45 12.07 -4.67 5.08
C THR A 45 12.22 -3.15 5.03
N GLY A 46 12.12 -2.54 3.85
CA GLY A 46 11.71 -1.14 3.78
C GLY A 46 10.19 -1.05 3.94
N VAL A 47 9.70 -0.20 4.85
CA VAL A 47 8.25 0.04 5.00
C VAL A 47 7.67 0.70 3.75
N TRP A 48 6.55 0.18 3.23
CA TRP A 48 5.76 0.93 2.25
C TRP A 48 5.36 2.26 2.90
N ARG A 49 5.77 3.37 2.28
CA ARG A 49 5.53 4.71 2.81
C ARG A 49 4.99 5.62 1.72
N VAL A 50 4.37 6.70 2.17
CA VAL A 50 4.04 7.87 1.36
C VAL A 50 4.49 9.07 2.17
N GLN A 51 5.21 9.99 1.54
CA GLN A 51 5.61 11.24 2.18
C GLN A 51 4.80 12.38 1.58
N PHE A 52 4.22 13.20 2.45
CA PHE A 52 3.53 14.43 2.08
C PHE A 52 4.41 15.63 2.43
N ASN A 53 4.37 16.67 1.62
CA ASN A 53 4.97 17.96 1.96
C ASN A 53 4.03 18.79 2.86
N TYR A 54 4.49 19.96 3.31
CA TYR A 54 3.72 20.84 4.20
C TYR A 54 2.39 21.35 3.61
N LYS A 55 2.21 21.25 2.28
CA LYS A 55 0.96 21.58 1.58
C LYS A 55 0.02 20.37 1.41
N GLY A 56 0.37 19.21 1.99
CA GLY A 56 -0.40 17.97 1.84
C GLY A 56 -0.23 17.27 0.49
N ASN A 57 0.72 17.70 -0.35
CA ASN A 57 0.99 17.03 -1.63
C ASN A 57 1.96 15.86 -1.44
N THR A 58 1.74 14.76 -2.14
CA THR A 58 2.69 13.63 -2.11
C THR A 58 3.99 14.02 -2.81
N ASN A 59 5.14 13.66 -2.24
CA ASN A 59 6.45 13.78 -2.86
C ASN A 59 6.67 12.67 -3.91
N GLY A 60 5.88 12.68 -4.99
CA GLY A 60 6.07 11.84 -6.18
C GLY A 60 5.55 10.40 -6.11
N GLN A 61 5.19 9.88 -4.93
CA GLN A 61 4.65 8.51 -4.79
C GLN A 61 3.12 8.50 -4.81
N LEU A 62 2.57 8.21 -5.98
CA LEU A 62 1.16 7.87 -6.17
C LEU A 62 0.98 6.37 -6.29
N GLY A 63 -0.22 5.89 -5.96
CA GLY A 63 -0.56 4.49 -6.18
C GLY A 63 -1.60 3.96 -5.23
N GLN A 64 -1.56 2.66 -5.03
CA GLN A 64 -2.53 1.93 -4.23
C GLN A 64 -1.80 0.91 -3.38
N ILE A 65 -2.20 0.80 -2.11
CA ILE A 65 -1.88 -0.34 -1.26
C ILE A 65 -3.15 -1.13 -0.99
N THR A 66 -3.08 -2.44 -1.14
CA THR A 66 -4.23 -3.33 -0.94
C THR A 66 -3.93 -4.31 0.19
N LEU A 67 -4.84 -4.37 1.15
CA LEU A 67 -4.79 -5.21 2.33
C LEU A 67 -5.79 -6.35 2.22
N ILE A 68 -5.38 -7.51 2.70
CA ILE A 68 -6.15 -8.75 2.79
C ILE A 68 -5.99 -9.34 4.19
N THR A 69 -6.94 -10.19 4.56
CA THR A 69 -6.75 -11.13 5.66
C THR A 69 -5.97 -12.35 5.15
N LYS A 70 -4.90 -12.77 5.83
CA LYS A 70 -4.03 -13.90 5.42
C LYS A 70 -4.79 -15.19 5.13
N ASN A 71 -5.85 -15.44 5.89
CA ASN A 71 -6.65 -16.66 5.77
C ASN A 71 -7.83 -16.50 4.79
N ASN A 72 -8.03 -15.30 4.23
CA ASN A 72 -9.09 -15.04 3.29
C ASN A 72 -8.73 -13.88 2.34
N ASN A 73 -8.40 -14.23 1.11
CA ASN A 73 -8.00 -13.27 0.08
C ASN A 73 -9.21 -12.68 -0.69
N THR A 74 -10.44 -13.08 -0.38
CA THR A 74 -11.66 -12.58 -1.06
C THR A 74 -12.02 -11.17 -0.60
N THR A 75 -11.75 -10.85 0.67
CA THR A 75 -12.06 -9.54 1.25
C THR A 75 -10.84 -8.65 1.14
N GLN A 76 -10.86 -7.74 0.16
CA GLN A 76 -9.81 -6.76 -0.06
C GLN A 76 -10.27 -5.37 0.39
N ARG A 77 -9.39 -4.65 1.08
CA ARG A 77 -9.51 -3.21 1.36
C ARG A 77 -8.31 -2.52 0.75
N CYS A 78 -8.52 -1.39 0.10
CA CYS A 78 -7.44 -0.64 -0.53
C CYS A 78 -7.45 0.81 -0.11
N VAL A 79 -6.26 1.41 -0.15
CA VAL A 79 -6.07 2.84 0.03
C VAL A 79 -5.34 3.37 -1.19
N TYR A 80 -5.94 4.36 -1.83
CA TYR A 80 -5.38 5.09 -2.95
C TYR A 80 -4.73 6.38 -2.46
N VAL A 81 -3.56 6.63 -3.00
CA VAL A 81 -2.74 7.81 -2.76
C VAL A 81 -2.76 8.60 -4.06
N SER A 82 -3.45 9.75 -4.06
CA SER A 82 -3.66 10.61 -5.22
C SER A 82 -3.38 12.06 -4.87
N THR A 83 -2.62 12.76 -5.72
CA THR A 83 -2.46 14.22 -5.66
C THR A 83 -3.71 14.94 -6.11
N LEU A 84 -4.46 14.37 -7.08
CA LEU A 84 -5.65 15.00 -7.66
C LEU A 84 -6.76 15.20 -6.64
N ILE A 85 -6.84 14.32 -5.64
CA ILE A 85 -7.87 14.38 -4.59
C ILE A 85 -7.27 14.95 -3.29
N GLY A 86 -5.96 15.23 -3.25
CA GLY A 86 -5.26 15.72 -2.05
C GLY A 86 -5.43 14.85 -0.80
N ALA A 87 -5.89 13.61 -0.96
CA ALA A 87 -6.43 12.80 0.12
C ALA A 87 -6.22 11.29 -0.13
N LEU A 88 -6.13 10.55 0.97
CA LEU A 88 -6.19 9.09 0.94
C LEU A 88 -7.63 8.65 0.66
N ARG A 89 -7.85 7.88 -0.40
CA ARG A 89 -9.17 7.32 -0.71
C ARG A 89 -9.23 5.85 -0.35
N LYS A 90 -10.16 5.49 0.54
CA LYS A 90 -10.47 4.11 0.88
C LYS A 90 -11.33 3.47 -0.22
N GLY A 91 -11.01 2.24 -0.58
CA GLY A 91 -11.73 1.41 -1.53
C GLY A 91 -11.95 -0.01 -1.00
N ARG A 92 -12.76 -0.77 -1.71
CA ARG A 92 -13.08 -2.17 -1.37
C ARG A 92 -13.12 -3.06 -2.60
N SER A 93 -13.02 -4.36 -2.38
CA SER A 93 -13.21 -5.36 -3.44
C SER A 93 -14.61 -5.28 -4.06
N HIS A 94 -14.68 -5.35 -5.38
CA HIS A 94 -15.90 -5.41 -6.18
C HIS A 94 -15.92 -6.69 -7.03
N ARG A 95 -17.12 -7.14 -7.44
CA ARG A 95 -17.27 -8.34 -8.29
C ARG A 95 -16.82 -8.12 -9.73
N LYS A 96 -16.94 -6.88 -10.23
CA LYS A 96 -16.53 -6.49 -11.58
C LYS A 96 -15.31 -5.58 -11.50
N PRO A 97 -14.33 -5.72 -12.42
CA PRO A 97 -13.20 -4.82 -12.45
C PRO A 97 -13.60 -3.43 -12.97
N ASN A 98 -12.89 -2.40 -12.55
CA ASN A 98 -13.01 -1.05 -13.10
C ASN A 98 -12.30 -0.93 -14.48
N ASN A 99 -12.32 0.28 -15.05
CA ASN A 99 -11.70 0.59 -16.35
C ASN A 99 -10.18 0.30 -16.39
N SER A 100 -9.50 0.36 -15.23
CA SER A 100 -8.09 0.00 -15.09
C SER A 100 -7.84 -1.50 -14.86
N LYS A 101 -8.90 -2.33 -14.99
CA LYS A 101 -8.88 -3.79 -14.76
C LYS A 101 -8.54 -4.17 -13.32
N LYS A 102 -8.81 -3.28 -12.36
CA LYS A 102 -8.63 -3.50 -10.91
C LYS A 102 -9.95 -3.84 -10.24
N TYR A 103 -9.90 -4.71 -9.25
CA TYR A 103 -11.08 -5.16 -8.50
C TYR A 103 -11.25 -4.44 -7.16
N CYS A 104 -10.19 -3.84 -6.60
CA CYS A 104 -10.32 -3.02 -5.40
C CYS A 104 -10.30 -1.54 -5.76
N TYR A 105 -11.41 -0.82 -5.56
CA TYR A 105 -11.56 0.61 -5.85
C TYR A 105 -12.63 1.29 -4.99
#